data_AF-A0A2C6DRS9-F1
#
_entry.id   AF-A0A2C6DRS9-F1
#
_cell.length_a   1.000
_cell.length_b   1.000
_cell.length_c   1.000
_cell.angle_alpha   90.00
_cell.angle_beta   90.00
_cell.angle_gamma   90.00
#
_symmetry.space_group_name_H-M   'P 1'
#
loop_
_entity.id
_entity.type
_entity.pdbx_description
1 polymer ?
#
loop_
_entity_poly.entity_id
_entity_poly.type
_entity_poly.pdbx_seq_one_letter_code
_entity_poly.pdbx_strand_id
1 'polypeptide(L)'
;MTLFIANCSPLTRVFTYRLPGAVNATSLRIPPCDQIVIEGLPGDIASVIKQHSMYGLVDIKTISSTEKFAGLCYSIDKEIDMASMIKSEELPAETDAEVKSPAKAKVKE
;
A
#
# COMPACT_ATOMS: atom_id res chain seq x y z
N MET A 1 15.22 -1.33 2.40
CA MET A 1 14.63 -0.36 1.45
C MET A 1 13.14 -0.43 1.64
N THR A 2 12.47 0.71 1.62
CA THR A 2 11.07 0.80 2.04
C THR A 2 10.20 1.30 0.92
N LEU A 3 9.16 0.55 0.58
CA LEU A 3 8.17 0.90 -0.42
C LEU A 3 6.88 1.33 0.29
N PHE A 4 6.48 2.56 0.06
CA PHE A 4 5.21 3.11 0.50
C PHE A 4 4.22 2.96 -0.64
N ILE A 5 3.07 2.34 -0.38
CA ILE A 5 1.99 2.20 -1.35
C ILE A 5 0.74 2.83 -0.76
N ALA A 6 0.21 3.84 -1.42
CA ALA A 6 -0.97 4.57 -1.00
C ALA A 6 -2.17 4.26 -1.89
N ASN A 7 -3.34 4.19 -1.26
CA ASN A 7 -4.61 4.07 -1.95
C ASN A 7 -5.32 5.42 -2.01
N CYS A 8 -5.28 6.05 -3.19
CA CYS A 8 -5.98 7.30 -3.48
C CYS A 8 -7.42 7.06 -3.99
N SER A 9 -7.93 5.82 -3.92
CA SER A 9 -9.29 5.48 -4.34
C SER A 9 -10.25 5.46 -3.14
N PRO A 10 -11.54 5.83 -3.33
CA PRO A 10 -12.56 5.73 -2.27
C PRO A 10 -12.93 4.28 -1.92
N LEU A 11 -12.42 3.29 -2.64
CA LEU A 11 -12.67 1.87 -2.40
C LEU A 11 -11.43 1.21 -1.80
N THR A 12 -11.64 0.30 -0.84
CA THR A 12 -10.60 -0.58 -0.33
C THR A 12 -10.02 -1.44 -1.46
N ARG A 13 -8.70 -1.39 -1.64
CA ARG A 13 -7.98 -2.16 -2.66
C ARG A 13 -7.25 -3.32 -2.00
N VAL A 14 -7.24 -4.48 -2.65
CA VAL A 14 -6.40 -5.61 -2.24
C VAL A 14 -5.13 -5.58 -3.08
N PHE A 15 -3.99 -5.35 -2.45
CA PHE A 15 -2.68 -5.37 -3.07
C PHE A 15 -2.05 -6.74 -2.88
N THR A 16 -1.88 -7.50 -3.97
CA THR A 16 -1.36 -8.88 -3.90
C THR A 16 -0.06 -8.99 -4.67
N TYR A 17 1.03 -9.25 -3.97
CA TYR A 17 2.37 -9.35 -4.56
C TYR A 17 3.05 -10.66 -4.18
N ARG A 18 4.05 -11.05 -4.98
CA ARG A 18 4.88 -12.21 -4.69
C ARG A 18 6.35 -11.81 -4.67
N LEU A 19 7.04 -12.13 -3.58
CA LEU A 19 8.48 -11.92 -3.49
C LEU A 19 9.24 -13.00 -4.28
N PRO A 20 10.36 -12.66 -4.93
CA PRO A 20 11.24 -13.65 -5.55
C PRO A 20 11.77 -14.63 -4.50
N GLY A 21 11.48 -15.92 -4.68
CA GLY A 21 11.80 -16.96 -3.69
C GLY A 21 10.66 -17.31 -2.73
N ALA A 22 9.58 -16.52 -2.68
CA ALA A 22 8.39 -16.88 -1.92
C ALA A 22 7.56 -17.93 -2.66
N VAL A 23 7.12 -18.95 -1.91
CA VAL A 23 6.21 -20.00 -2.41
C VAL A 23 4.80 -19.42 -2.59
N ASN A 24 4.36 -18.60 -1.64
CA ASN A 24 3.01 -18.04 -1.60
C ASN A 24 3.03 -16.54 -1.91
N ALA A 25 1.92 -16.04 -2.46
CA ALA A 25 1.69 -14.61 -2.61
C ALA A 25 1.21 -14.01 -1.28
N THR A 26 1.56 -12.74 -1.05
CA THR A 26 1.10 -11.95 0.08
C THR A 26 0.02 -10.99 -0.40
N SER A 27 -1.12 -11.01 0.26
CA SER A 27 -2.23 -10.09 -0.02
C SER A 27 -2.43 -9.14 1.16
N LEU A 28 -2.34 -7.85 0.90
CA LEU A 28 -2.57 -6.78 1.87
C LEU A 28 -3.80 -5.99 1.46
N ARG A 29 -4.66 -5.67 2.42
CA ARG A 29 -5.80 -4.78 2.20
C ARG A 29 -5.35 -3.36 2.51
N ILE A 30 -5.59 -2.45 1.58
CA ILE A 30 -5.31 -1.02 1.72
C ILE A 30 -6.67 -0.31 1.77
N PRO A 31 -7.11 0.16 2.95
CA PRO A 31 -8.31 0.97 3.09
C PRO A 31 -8.30 2.22 2.19
N PRO A 32 -9.45 2.87 1.97
CA PRO A 32 -9.47 4.14 1.24
C PRO A 32 -8.67 5.18 2.00
N CYS A 33 -7.86 5.95 1.27
CA CYS A 33 -7.01 6.99 1.86
C CYS A 33 -6.10 6.48 2.98
N ASP A 34 -5.66 5.22 2.85
CA ASP A 34 -4.67 4.61 3.72
C ASP A 34 -3.44 4.14 2.93
N GLN A 35 -2.34 3.87 3.62
CA GLN A 35 -1.08 3.46 3.02
C GLN A 35 -0.50 2.24 3.72
N ILE A 36 0.17 1.40 2.95
CA ILE A 36 0.92 0.26 3.48
C ILE A 36 2.42 0.46 3.23
N VAL A 37 3.21 -0.18 4.08
CA VAL A 37 4.66 -0.16 4.03
C VAL A 37 5.15 -1.57 3.76
N ILE A 38 5.96 -1.73 2.72
CA ILE A 38 6.63 -2.98 2.39
C ILE A 38 8.13 -2.77 2.54
N GLU A 39 8.73 -3.48 3.49
CA GLU A 39 10.17 -3.47 3.71
C GLU A 39 10.81 -4.67 3.00
N GLY A 40 11.93 -4.43 2.31
CA GLY A 40 12.63 -5.50 1.61
C GLY A 40 13.97 -5.08 1.00
N LEU A 41 14.59 -6.00 0.28
CA LEU A 41 15.77 -5.73 -0.53
C LEU A 41 15.37 -4.97 -1.81
N PRO A 42 16.30 -4.21 -2.41
CA PRO A 42 16.01 -3.47 -3.65
C PRO A 42 15.48 -4.35 -4.79
N GLY A 43 15.97 -5.58 -4.93
CA GLY A 43 15.51 -6.51 -5.97
C GLY A 43 14.09 -7.04 -5.72
N ASP A 44 13.72 -7.22 -4.45
CA ASP A 44 12.37 -7.62 -4.05
C ASP A 44 11.37 -6.51 -4.38
N ILE A 45 11.67 -5.29 -3.94
CA ILE A 45 10.83 -4.11 -4.15
C ILE A 45 10.64 -3.83 -5.66
N ALA A 46 11.72 -3.88 -6.44
CA ALA A 46 11.64 -3.72 -7.90
C ALA A 46 10.75 -4.79 -8.55
N SER A 47 10.77 -6.02 -8.06
CA SER A 47 9.92 -7.10 -8.54
C SER A 47 8.44 -6.85 -8.22
N VAL A 48 8.14 -6.35 -7.01
CA VAL A 48 6.77 -5.98 -6.60
C VAL A 48 6.21 -4.85 -7.46
N ILE A 49 7.00 -3.79 -7.69
CA ILE A 49 6.61 -2.66 -8.55
C ILE A 49 6.34 -3.16 -9.97
N LYS A 50 7.25 -3.99 -10.52
CA LYS A 50 7.11 -4.55 -11.87
C LYS A 50 5.84 -5.38 -12.06
N GLN A 51 5.45 -6.17 -11.06
CA GLN A 51 4.20 -6.96 -11.10
C GLN A 51 2.96 -6.08 -11.24
N HIS A 52 2.95 -4.90 -10.61
CA HIS A 52 1.78 -4.03 -10.54
C HIS A 52 1.81 -2.86 -11.53
N SER A 53 2.97 -2.56 -12.13
CA SER A 53 3.13 -1.49 -13.11
C SER A 53 2.15 -1.63 -14.29
N MET A 54 1.90 -2.86 -14.76
CA MET A 54 0.92 -3.12 -15.84
C MET A 54 -0.54 -2.92 -15.42
N TYR A 55 -0.83 -2.91 -14.11
CA TYR A 55 -2.17 -2.72 -13.55
C TYR A 55 -2.40 -1.30 -13.03
N GLY A 56 -1.53 -0.35 -13.39
CA GLY A 56 -1.70 1.07 -13.07
C GLY A 56 -1.11 1.49 -11.73
N LEU A 57 -0.15 0.74 -11.17
CA LEU A 57 0.66 1.22 -10.05
C LEU A 57 1.66 2.28 -10.57
N VAL A 58 1.50 3.53 -10.12
CA VAL A 58 2.27 4.67 -10.61
C VAL A 58 3.13 5.30 -9.52
N ASP A 59 4.27 5.87 -9.91
CA ASP A 59 5.16 6.56 -8.98
C ASP A 59 4.55 7.91 -8.60
N ILE A 60 4.64 8.29 -7.34
CA ILE A 60 4.08 9.57 -6.86
C ILE A 60 4.64 10.78 -7.61
N LYS A 61 5.89 10.72 -8.11
CA LYS A 61 6.49 11.80 -8.88
C LYS A 61 5.89 11.96 -10.27
N THR A 62 5.25 10.90 -10.79
CA THR A 62 4.54 10.96 -12.08
C THR A 62 3.13 11.52 -11.95
N ILE A 63 2.58 11.59 -10.73
CA ILE A 63 1.27 12.18 -10.48
C ILE A 63 1.45 13.70 -10.35
N SER A 64 0.89 14.45 -11.29
CA SER A 64 0.78 15.91 -11.13
C SER A 64 -0.24 16.22 -10.04
N SER A 65 0.15 17.03 -9.05
CA SER A 65 -0.72 17.48 -7.94
C SER A 65 -2.00 18.24 -8.40
N THR A 66 -2.11 18.53 -9.69
CA THR A 66 -3.20 19.26 -10.33
C THR A 66 -4.31 18.34 -10.85
N GLU A 67 -4.03 17.04 -11.05
CA GLU A 67 -4.99 16.08 -11.58
C GLU A 67 -5.59 15.22 -10.46
N LYS A 68 -6.91 15.01 -10.51
CA LYS A 68 -7.61 14.10 -9.58
C LYS A 68 -7.16 12.67 -9.88
N PHE A 69 -6.13 12.19 -9.18
CA PHE A 69 -5.66 10.82 -9.30
C PHE A 69 -6.51 9.88 -8.44
N ALA A 70 -7.10 8.86 -9.06
CA ALA A 70 -7.83 7.81 -8.37
C ALA A 70 -7.20 6.45 -8.71
N GLY A 71 -6.44 5.88 -7.77
CA GLY A 71 -5.71 4.63 -8.01
C GLY A 71 -4.73 4.30 -6.89
N LEU A 72 -3.83 3.37 -7.18
CA LEU A 72 -2.71 3.03 -6.30
C LEU A 72 -1.46 3.78 -6.76
N CYS A 73 -0.80 4.47 -5.84
CA CYS A 73 0.48 5.11 -6.08
C CYS A 73 1.54 4.56 -5.14
N TYR A 74 2.81 4.71 -5.52
CA TYR A 74 3.92 4.29 -4.68
C TYR A 74 5.01 5.35 -4.59
N SER A 75 5.80 5.24 -3.53
CA SER A 75 6.99 6.03 -3.28
C SER A 75 8.05 5.16 -2.64
N ILE A 76 9.30 5.38 -3.00
CA ILE A 76 10.44 4.63 -2.49
C ILE A 76 11.16 5.52 -1.47
N ASP A 77 11.39 4.98 -0.28
CA ASP A 77 12.15 5.62 0.81
C ASP A 77 11.55 6.91 1.36
N LYS A 78 10.41 7.35 0.82
CA LYS A 78 9.70 8.55 1.23
C LYS A 78 8.25 8.23 1.50
N GLU A 79 7.79 8.64 2.67
CA GLU A 79 6.38 8.61 3.04
C GLU A 79 5.54 9.45 2.06
N ILE A 80 4.32 8.99 1.84
CA ILE A 80 3.36 9.66 0.94
C ILE A 80 2.49 10.56 1.82
N ASP A 81 2.47 11.85 1.53
CA ASP A 81 1.54 12.77 2.17
C ASP A 81 0.14 12.59 1.58
N MET A 82 -0.66 11.75 2.24
CA MET A 82 -2.01 11.42 1.83
C MET A 82 -2.92 12.66 1.81
N ALA A 83 -2.74 13.56 2.77
CA ALA A 83 -3.53 14.78 2.91
C ALA A 83 -3.44 15.70 1.68
N SER A 84 -2.26 15.85 1.08
CA SER A 84 -2.05 16.66 -0.11
C SER A 84 -2.56 16.00 -1.40
N MET A 85 -2.68 14.67 -1.43
CA MET A 85 -3.14 13.92 -2.60
C MET A 85 -4.69 13.89 -2.69
N ILE A 86 -5.38 13.95 -1.56
CA ILE A 86 -6.85 13.83 -1.46
C ILE A 86 -7.47 15.23 -1.41
N LYS A 87 -7.47 15.95 -2.54
CA LYS A 87 -8.19 17.23 -2.63
C LYS A 87 -9.63 16.97 -3.12
N SER A 88 -10.53 16.86 -2.15
CA SER A 88 -12.01 16.92 -2.27
C SER A 88 -12.72 15.66 -2.79
N GLU A 89 -13.23 14.83 -1.88
CA GLU A 89 -14.66 14.51 -1.67
C GLU A 89 -14.75 13.67 -0.38
N GLU A 90 -15.79 13.91 0.43
CA GLU A 90 -15.99 13.44 1.80
C GLU A 90 -15.77 11.91 2.00
N LEU A 91 -14.90 11.55 2.95
CA LEU A 91 -14.90 10.23 3.56
C LEU A 91 -15.69 10.31 4.87
N PRO A 92 -16.75 9.50 5.06
CA PRO A 92 -17.36 9.37 6.38
C PRO A 92 -16.33 8.80 7.35
N ALA A 93 -16.18 9.47 8.49
CA ALA A 93 -15.42 8.99 9.62
C ALA A 93 -16.10 7.74 10.19
N GLU A 94 -15.50 6.57 10.00
CA GLU A 94 -15.89 5.34 10.70
C GLU A 94 -14.61 4.68 11.24
N THR A 95 -14.18 5.14 12.42
CA THR A 95 -14.24 4.42 13.71
C THR A 95 -13.35 3.18 13.79
N ASP A 96 -12.28 3.34 14.59
CA ASP A 96 -11.71 2.40 15.55
C ASP A 96 -11.95 0.89 15.32
N ALA A 97 -10.90 0.19 14.89
CA ALA A 97 -10.71 -1.20 15.27
C ALA A 97 -9.22 -1.56 15.15
N GLU A 98 -8.48 -1.28 16.21
CA GLU A 98 -7.24 -1.95 16.55
C GLU A 98 -7.44 -3.47 16.48
N VAL A 99 -7.06 -4.11 15.37
CA VAL A 99 -6.85 -5.57 15.35
C VAL A 99 -5.49 -5.85 15.97
N LYS A 100 -5.54 -5.89 17.31
CA LYS A 100 -4.58 -6.51 18.20
C LYS A 100 -4.05 -7.80 17.57
N SER A 101 -2.78 -7.77 17.17
CA SER A 101 -1.98 -8.96 16.89
C SER A 101 -2.11 -9.94 18.06
N PRO A 102 -2.61 -11.18 17.89
CA PRO A 102 -2.34 -12.21 18.87
C PRO A 102 -0.91 -12.71 18.65
N ALA A 103 0.01 -12.08 19.38
CA ALA A 103 1.34 -12.61 19.59
C ALA A 103 1.28 -13.86 20.48
N LYS A 104 2.10 -14.85 20.08
CA LYS A 104 2.72 -15.91 20.88
C LYS A 104 1.92 -17.19 21.13
N ALA A 105 2.33 -18.18 20.34
CA ALA A 105 2.49 -19.58 20.70
C ALA A 105 2.81 -19.79 22.19
N LYS A 106 2.11 -20.76 22.79
CA LYS A 106 2.60 -21.53 23.94
C LYS A 106 2.27 -23.00 23.74
N VAL A 107 3.33 -23.77 23.53
CA VAL A 107 3.43 -25.21 23.74
C VAL A 107 3.33 -25.51 25.25
N LYS A 108 2.56 -26.53 25.62
CA LYS A 108 2.71 -27.45 26.78
C LYS A 108 1.36 -28.16 27.01
N GLU A 109 1.24 -29.41 27.41
CA GLU A 109 2.14 -30.55 27.69
C GLU A 109 1.26 -31.80 27.57
#